data_AF-A0A7W0GM51-F1
#
_entry.id   AF-A0A7W0GM51-F1
#
_cell.length_a   1.000
_cell.length_b   1.000
_cell.length_c   1.000
_cell.angle_alpha   90.00
_cell.angle_beta   90.00
_cell.angle_gamma   90.00
#
_symmetry.space_group_name_H-M   'P 1'
#
loop_
_entity.id
_entity.type
_entity.pdbx_description
1 polymer ?
#
loop_
_entity_poly.entity_id
_entity_poly.type
_entity_poly.pdbx_seq_one_letter_code
_entity_poly.pdbx_strand_id
1 'polypeptide(L)'
;ETYLAYAPRGIRSFLAAMPVWLKEKLFLKKLLHDELAQHAGGATLPKLLFTEHHQSHAASAFFASPYESAAVLCMDGVGEWATTTVWKGTGNRLAPLWEIDFPHSIGLLYSAFTYYTGFKVNSGEYKLMGLAPYGEPKYFDLIMRELIEVKPDGTFRMNMRYFNFATGLTMTNDAFDRLFDAPPRKAESKLTQFHMDLAASIQKVTEEIVLRLGHTVHRETGMKNLCMAGGVALNCVANGRLLREGPFESIWVQPAAGDAGGAVGAALSAWHEYLDRPRALNGALDSMHGAYLGPHFSNKEIGRYLDSIGAKYQVVADEQFFFQVARVLAEGNVVGWFQGRMEFGPRALGARSIIGDARSRSMQSVMNLKIKYRESFRPFAPSVRAERVADYFELGCESPYMLMVAPVREELRIPMTPEEQALFGIEKLNVARSTLPSVTHVDYSARIQTVHEETNPRYHRLLAEFEALTGCAVIVNTSFNVRGEPIVCTPEDAYRCFMRTEMDYLVLENHIVAKTEQPAGERDDSWKKEFELD
;
A
#
# COMPACT_ATOMS: atom_id res chain seq x y z
N GLU A 1 -26.35 15.30 -8.73
CA GLU A 1 -27.17 14.14 -9.10
C GLU A 1 -27.36 13.16 -7.96
N THR A 2 -26.32 12.79 -7.19
CA THR A 2 -26.41 11.91 -6.01
C THR A 2 -27.55 12.29 -5.06
N TYR A 3 -27.57 13.50 -4.51
CA TYR A 3 -28.58 13.88 -3.52
C TYR A 3 -30.01 13.95 -4.06
N LEU A 4 -30.15 14.17 -5.38
CA LEU A 4 -31.44 14.12 -6.07
C LEU A 4 -31.94 12.68 -6.23
N ALA A 5 -31.04 11.73 -6.55
CA ALA A 5 -31.35 10.31 -6.64
C ALA A 5 -31.79 9.69 -5.31
N TYR A 6 -31.45 10.33 -4.17
CA TYR A 6 -31.87 9.94 -2.83
C TYR A 6 -32.92 10.87 -2.20
N ALA A 7 -33.68 11.61 -3.00
CA ALA A 7 -34.77 12.43 -2.48
C ALA A 7 -35.83 11.56 -1.75
N PRO A 8 -36.37 12.00 -0.60
CA PRO A 8 -36.13 13.29 0.06
C PRO A 8 -34.92 13.32 1.01
N ARG A 9 -34.28 12.18 1.30
CA ARG A 9 -33.19 12.07 2.30
C ARG A 9 -31.95 12.91 1.94
N GLY A 10 -31.64 13.05 0.65
CA GLY A 10 -30.50 13.84 0.17
C GLY A 10 -30.68 15.36 0.21
N ILE A 11 -31.89 15.88 0.43
CA ILE A 11 -32.19 17.33 0.27
C ILE A 11 -31.35 18.19 1.22
N ARG A 12 -31.13 17.76 2.46
CA ARG A 12 -30.31 18.53 3.43
C ARG A 12 -28.86 18.66 2.96
N SER A 13 -28.26 17.55 2.53
CA SER A 13 -26.89 17.53 2.00
C SER A 13 -26.76 18.35 0.72
N PHE A 14 -27.78 18.30 -0.15
CA PHE A 14 -27.84 19.15 -1.34
C PHE A 14 -27.84 20.65 -0.99
N LEU A 15 -28.74 21.08 -0.10
CA LEU A 15 -28.82 22.49 0.32
C LEU A 15 -27.53 22.97 0.99
N ALA A 16 -26.84 22.10 1.73
CA ALA A 16 -25.55 22.43 2.33
C ALA A 16 -24.41 22.56 1.29
N ALA A 17 -24.40 21.71 0.26
CA ALA A 17 -23.34 21.68 -0.75
C ALA A 17 -23.48 22.76 -1.84
N MET A 18 -24.72 23.17 -2.19
CA MET A 18 -24.96 24.10 -3.30
C MET A 18 -24.27 25.47 -3.18
N PRO A 19 -24.19 26.12 -2.01
CA PRO A 19 -23.47 27.39 -1.87
C PRO A 19 -21.98 27.27 -2.20
N VAL A 20 -21.32 26.21 -1.76
CA VAL A 20 -19.90 25.93 -2.07
C VAL A 20 -19.74 25.67 -3.55
N TRP A 21 -20.62 24.85 -4.14
CA TRP A 21 -20.57 24.53 -5.55
C TRP A 21 -20.72 25.78 -6.45
N LEU A 22 -21.69 26.66 -6.13
CA LEU A 22 -21.94 27.87 -6.90
C LEU A 22 -20.82 28.92 -6.79
N LYS A 23 -20.16 29.01 -5.63
CA LYS A 23 -19.10 30.01 -5.40
C LYS A 23 -17.73 29.56 -5.85
N GLU A 24 -17.40 28.28 -5.66
CA GLU A 24 -16.04 27.78 -5.85
C GLU A 24 -15.94 26.85 -7.06
N LYS A 25 -16.79 25.81 -7.13
CA LYS A 25 -16.66 24.78 -8.18
C LYS A 25 -16.95 25.32 -9.59
N LEU A 26 -17.91 26.24 -9.74
CA LEU A 26 -18.20 26.89 -11.03
C LEU A 26 -17.00 27.69 -11.58
N PHE A 27 -16.18 28.27 -10.70
CA PHE A 27 -15.04 29.11 -11.09
C PHE A 27 -13.69 28.41 -10.92
N LEU A 28 -13.69 27.10 -10.69
CA LEU A 28 -12.49 26.33 -10.34
C LEU A 28 -11.35 26.48 -11.35
N LYS A 29 -11.66 26.46 -12.66
CA LYS A 29 -10.64 26.64 -13.70
C LYS A 29 -9.96 28.00 -13.64
N LYS A 30 -10.73 29.06 -13.38
CA LYS A 30 -10.20 30.41 -13.21
C LYS A 30 -9.38 30.51 -11.93
N LEU A 31 -9.91 29.98 -10.82
CA LEU A 31 -9.20 29.92 -9.54
C LEU A 31 -7.83 29.23 -9.69
N LEU A 32 -7.79 28.04 -10.29
CA LEU A 32 -6.55 27.30 -10.54
C LEU A 32 -5.57 28.11 -11.39
N HIS A 33 -6.06 28.78 -12.44
CA HIS A 33 -5.21 29.63 -13.28
C HIS A 33 -4.61 30.80 -12.49
N ASP A 34 -5.43 31.53 -11.73
CA ASP A 34 -5.01 32.71 -11.00
C ASP A 34 -3.98 32.36 -9.90
N GLU A 35 -4.24 31.28 -9.14
CA GLU A 35 -3.32 30.78 -8.10
C GLU A 35 -1.99 30.27 -8.69
N LEU A 36 -2.04 29.50 -9.78
CA LEU A 36 -0.82 29.02 -10.45
C LEU A 36 -0.01 30.17 -11.05
N ALA A 37 -0.67 31.20 -11.60
CA ALA A 37 0.00 32.35 -12.19
C ALA A 37 0.73 33.18 -11.13
N GLN A 38 0.12 33.30 -9.94
CA GLN A 38 0.75 33.91 -8.78
C GLN A 38 2.00 33.13 -8.34
N HIS A 39 1.92 31.79 -8.26
CA HIS A 39 3.07 30.96 -7.93
C HIS A 39 4.18 31.00 -8.99
N ALA A 40 3.82 31.16 -10.26
CA ALA A 40 4.78 31.27 -11.36
C ALA A 40 5.40 32.68 -11.50
N GLY A 41 5.17 33.59 -10.55
CA GLY A 41 5.72 34.95 -10.58
C GLY A 41 5.20 35.80 -11.73
N GLY A 42 3.97 35.56 -12.20
CA GLY A 42 3.35 36.26 -13.32
C GLY A 42 3.76 35.75 -14.71
N ALA A 43 4.44 34.61 -14.80
CA ALA A 43 4.71 33.96 -16.07
C ALA A 43 3.43 33.48 -16.76
N THR A 44 3.43 33.45 -18.09
CA THR A 44 2.33 32.85 -18.87
C THR A 44 2.24 31.36 -18.58
N LEU A 45 1.11 30.92 -18.05
CA LEU A 45 0.87 29.52 -17.77
C LEU A 45 0.66 28.72 -19.08
N PRO A 46 1.13 27.46 -19.15
CA PRO A 46 0.72 26.56 -20.22
C PRO A 46 -0.79 26.29 -20.14
N LYS A 47 -1.35 25.74 -21.22
CA LYS A 47 -2.76 25.35 -21.27
C LYS A 47 -3.07 24.37 -20.13
N LEU A 48 -4.05 24.71 -19.30
CA LEU A 48 -4.58 23.79 -18.29
C LEU A 48 -5.38 22.67 -18.97
N LEU A 49 -4.95 21.44 -18.73
CA LEU A 49 -5.61 20.22 -19.18
C LEU A 49 -6.22 19.53 -17.96
N PHE A 50 -7.37 18.89 -18.16
CA PHE A 50 -8.07 18.12 -17.14
C PHE A 50 -8.31 16.73 -17.70
N THR A 51 -8.01 15.71 -16.89
CA THR A 51 -8.30 14.30 -17.18
C THR A 51 -9.38 13.84 -16.23
N GLU A 52 -10.21 12.88 -16.65
CA GLU A 52 -11.12 12.19 -15.73
C GLU A 52 -10.33 11.39 -14.69
N HIS A 53 -10.87 11.23 -13.48
CA HIS A 53 -10.21 10.56 -12.35
C HIS A 53 -9.78 9.14 -12.72
N HIS A 54 -10.70 8.34 -13.25
CA HIS A 54 -10.41 6.97 -13.65
C HIS A 54 -9.57 6.86 -14.93
N GLN A 55 -9.67 7.82 -15.85
CA GLN A 55 -8.72 7.90 -16.96
C GLN A 55 -7.30 8.13 -16.42
N SER A 56 -7.13 8.97 -15.40
CA SER A 56 -5.84 9.20 -14.77
C SER A 56 -5.32 7.93 -14.09
N HIS A 57 -6.16 7.17 -13.38
CA HIS A 57 -5.75 5.87 -12.84
C HIS A 57 -5.32 4.90 -13.96
N ALA A 58 -6.10 4.78 -15.02
CA ALA A 58 -5.80 3.88 -16.13
C ALA A 58 -4.49 4.28 -16.83
N ALA A 59 -4.28 5.58 -17.08
CA ALA A 59 -3.06 6.15 -17.64
C ALA A 59 -1.85 5.93 -16.74
N SER A 60 -2.00 6.14 -15.42
CA SER A 60 -0.94 5.91 -14.44
C SER A 60 -0.46 4.48 -14.46
N ALA A 61 -1.34 3.53 -14.77
CA ALA A 61 -0.99 2.13 -14.81
C ALA A 61 -0.44 1.68 -16.16
N PHE A 62 -1.23 1.85 -17.22
CA PHE A 62 -0.85 1.33 -18.53
C PHE A 62 0.41 1.99 -19.09
N PHE A 63 0.50 3.32 -19.04
CA PHE A 63 1.64 4.01 -19.64
C PHE A 63 2.94 3.77 -18.88
N ALA A 64 2.86 3.51 -17.58
CA ALA A 64 4.02 3.16 -16.76
C ALA A 64 4.39 1.67 -16.85
N SER A 65 3.45 0.79 -17.20
CA SER A 65 3.67 -0.65 -17.30
C SER A 65 4.71 -1.03 -18.38
N PRO A 66 5.31 -2.23 -18.30
CA PRO A 66 6.24 -2.72 -19.33
C PRO A 66 5.53 -3.27 -20.57
N TYR A 67 4.19 -3.27 -20.62
CA TYR A 67 3.43 -3.96 -21.66
C TYR A 67 3.09 -3.05 -22.84
N GLU A 68 3.27 -3.54 -24.06
CA GLU A 68 2.82 -2.86 -25.29
C GLU A 68 1.29 -2.75 -25.37
N SER A 69 0.62 -3.80 -24.92
CA SER A 69 -0.84 -3.86 -24.81
C SER A 69 -1.25 -4.61 -23.55
N ALA A 70 -2.28 -4.10 -22.88
CA ALA A 70 -2.84 -4.70 -21.69
C ALA A 70 -4.32 -4.31 -21.53
N ALA A 71 -5.08 -5.15 -20.84
CA ALA A 71 -6.30 -4.68 -20.21
C ALA A 71 -5.94 -3.83 -18.99
N VAL A 72 -6.80 -2.88 -18.63
CA VAL A 72 -6.63 -2.06 -17.44
C VAL A 72 -7.89 -2.14 -16.60
N LEU A 73 -7.76 -2.53 -15.33
CA LEU A 73 -8.85 -2.58 -14.36
C LEU A 73 -8.57 -1.57 -13.25
N CYS A 74 -9.39 -0.53 -13.17
CA CYS A 74 -9.33 0.45 -12.09
C CYS A 74 -10.47 0.18 -11.11
N MET A 75 -10.15 0.06 -9.82
CA MET A 75 -11.13 -0.20 -8.76
C MET A 75 -10.87 0.74 -7.59
N ASP A 76 -11.84 1.60 -7.27
CA ASP A 76 -11.64 2.69 -6.33
C ASP A 76 -12.87 2.94 -5.43
N GLY A 77 -12.73 3.84 -4.46
CA GLY A 77 -13.83 4.34 -3.66
C GLY A 77 -14.87 5.07 -4.53
N VAL A 78 -14.52 6.27 -5.01
CA VAL A 78 -15.33 7.10 -5.91
C VAL A 78 -14.42 8.03 -6.71
N GLY A 79 -14.57 8.10 -8.03
CA GLY A 79 -14.03 9.18 -8.85
C GLY A 79 -14.99 10.36 -8.94
N GLU A 80 -15.29 10.85 -10.16
CA GLU A 80 -16.40 11.77 -10.37
C GLU A 80 -17.75 11.05 -10.17
N TRP A 81 -17.88 9.87 -10.76
CA TRP A 81 -19.05 9.00 -10.72
C TRP A 81 -18.66 7.53 -10.71
N ALA A 82 -17.69 7.14 -11.55
CA ALA A 82 -17.22 5.77 -11.64
C ALA A 82 -16.53 5.31 -10.34
N THR A 83 -16.71 4.03 -10.03
CA THR A 83 -16.08 3.30 -8.90
C THR A 83 -15.27 2.11 -9.38
N THR A 84 -15.57 1.60 -10.58
CA THR A 84 -14.76 0.61 -11.30
C THR A 84 -14.80 0.94 -12.78
N THR A 85 -13.67 0.92 -13.47
CA THR A 85 -13.60 1.08 -14.93
C THR A 85 -12.70 0.05 -15.56
N VAL A 86 -12.99 -0.30 -16.81
CA VAL A 86 -12.16 -1.17 -17.63
C VAL A 86 -11.77 -0.48 -18.92
N TRP A 87 -10.48 -0.59 -19.26
CA TRP A 87 -9.89 0.02 -20.44
C TRP A 87 -9.06 -0.99 -21.22
N LYS A 88 -8.88 -0.71 -22.50
CA LYS A 88 -7.92 -1.39 -23.37
C LYS A 88 -6.77 -0.43 -23.69
N GLY A 89 -5.57 -0.78 -23.26
CA GLY A 89 -4.35 -0.06 -23.59
C GLY A 89 -3.64 -0.69 -24.78
N THR A 90 -3.26 0.11 -25.77
CA THR A 90 -2.40 -0.34 -26.88
C THR A 90 -1.54 0.82 -27.38
N GLY A 91 -0.23 0.63 -27.43
CA GLY A 91 0.71 1.70 -27.79
C GLY A 91 0.53 2.90 -26.86
N ASN A 92 0.30 4.09 -27.43
CA ASN A 92 0.12 5.35 -26.70
C ASN A 92 -1.37 5.77 -26.56
N ARG A 93 -2.30 4.80 -26.48
CA ARG A 93 -3.75 5.05 -26.36
C ARG A 93 -4.39 4.20 -25.29
N LEU A 94 -5.41 4.77 -24.64
CA LEU A 94 -6.37 4.06 -23.80
C LEU A 94 -7.78 4.22 -24.38
N ALA A 95 -8.48 3.09 -24.51
CA ALA A 95 -9.89 3.07 -24.92
C ALA A 95 -10.76 2.57 -23.76
N PRO A 96 -11.75 3.36 -23.28
CA PRO A 96 -12.67 2.89 -22.25
C PRO A 96 -13.58 1.80 -22.82
N LEU A 97 -13.95 0.82 -21.99
CA LEU A 97 -14.90 -0.24 -22.35
C LEU A 97 -16.22 -0.09 -21.59
N TRP A 98 -16.15 -0.08 -20.27
CA TRP A 98 -17.33 0.06 -19.41
C TRP A 98 -16.92 0.49 -18.00
N GLU A 99 -17.92 0.92 -17.23
CA GLU A 99 -17.77 1.36 -15.85
C GLU A 99 -18.91 0.86 -14.95
N ILE A 100 -18.65 0.86 -13.64
CA ILE A 100 -19.65 0.72 -12.59
C ILE A 100 -19.70 2.06 -11.86
N ASP A 101 -20.91 2.57 -11.69
CA ASP A 101 -21.13 3.89 -11.09
C ASP A 101 -21.37 3.83 -9.59
N PHE A 102 -21.05 4.94 -8.94
CA PHE A 102 -21.50 5.28 -7.60
C PHE A 102 -23.03 5.12 -7.51
N PRO A 103 -23.56 4.48 -6.45
CA PRO A 103 -22.93 4.19 -5.16
C PRO A 103 -22.27 2.80 -5.06
N HIS A 104 -22.21 2.04 -6.14
CA HIS A 104 -21.79 0.64 -6.10
C HIS A 104 -20.26 0.56 -6.21
N SER A 105 -19.57 0.46 -5.08
CA SER A 105 -18.10 0.40 -5.03
C SER A 105 -17.63 -0.72 -4.12
N ILE A 106 -16.73 -1.57 -4.65
CA ILE A 106 -16.03 -2.56 -3.84
C ILE A 106 -15.10 -1.90 -2.81
N GLY A 107 -14.55 -0.72 -3.13
CA GLY A 107 -13.79 0.11 -2.20
C GLY A 107 -14.65 0.60 -1.03
N LEU A 108 -15.82 1.19 -1.32
CA LEU A 108 -16.73 1.65 -0.26
C LEU A 108 -17.33 0.50 0.55
N LEU A 109 -17.57 -0.66 -0.07
CA LEU A 109 -17.94 -1.87 0.64
C LEU A 109 -16.85 -2.25 1.65
N TYR A 110 -15.58 -2.32 1.23
CA TYR A 110 -14.46 -2.63 2.11
C TYR A 110 -14.27 -1.58 3.22
N SER A 111 -14.41 -0.29 2.88
CA SER A 111 -14.36 0.80 3.85
C SER A 111 -15.53 0.76 4.85
N ALA A 112 -16.70 0.24 4.48
CA ALA A 112 -17.80 0.03 5.43
C ALA A 112 -17.45 -1.00 6.51
N PHE A 113 -16.79 -2.10 6.16
CA PHE A 113 -16.28 -3.06 7.15
C PHE A 113 -15.09 -2.50 7.94
N THR A 114 -14.27 -1.66 7.32
CA THR A 114 -13.16 -0.95 8.00
C THR A 114 -13.72 -0.04 9.10
N TYR A 115 -14.72 0.76 8.76
CA TYR A 115 -15.48 1.57 9.71
C TYR A 115 -16.14 0.73 10.80
N TYR A 116 -16.82 -0.35 10.42
CA TYR A 116 -17.58 -1.19 11.35
C TYR A 116 -16.70 -1.94 12.34
N THR A 117 -15.48 -2.28 11.93
CA THR A 117 -14.44 -2.84 12.82
C THR A 117 -13.69 -1.77 13.60
N GLY A 118 -14.09 -0.50 13.50
CA GLY A 118 -13.59 0.61 14.32
C GLY A 118 -12.20 1.10 13.91
N PHE A 119 -11.85 0.96 12.64
CA PHE A 119 -10.67 1.59 12.02
C PHE A 119 -11.09 2.83 11.24
N LYS A 120 -10.17 3.77 11.04
CA LYS A 120 -10.42 4.99 10.28
C LYS A 120 -10.58 4.71 8.78
N VAL A 121 -11.57 5.32 8.15
CA VAL A 121 -11.80 5.18 6.70
C VAL A 121 -10.74 5.97 5.93
N ASN A 122 -10.31 5.47 4.77
CA ASN A 122 -9.24 6.00 3.91
C ASN A 122 -7.82 5.86 4.48
N SER A 123 -7.66 5.21 5.63
CA SER A 123 -6.35 4.89 6.21
C SER A 123 -6.31 3.56 6.97
N GLY A 124 -7.45 2.97 7.31
CA GLY A 124 -7.56 1.74 8.09
C GLY A 124 -7.74 0.47 7.27
N GLU A 125 -7.95 0.57 5.96
CA GLU A 125 -8.27 -0.56 5.07
C GLU A 125 -7.14 -1.60 5.09
N TYR A 126 -5.88 -1.17 5.12
CA TYR A 126 -4.75 -2.10 5.25
C TYR A 126 -4.72 -2.82 6.61
N LYS A 127 -5.34 -2.25 7.66
CA LYS A 127 -5.45 -2.91 8.97
C LYS A 127 -6.48 -4.02 8.91
N LEU A 128 -7.63 -3.74 8.27
CA LEU A 128 -8.64 -4.75 8.03
C LEU A 128 -8.07 -5.92 7.22
N MET A 129 -7.31 -5.62 6.16
CA MET A 129 -6.61 -6.64 5.36
C MET A 129 -5.62 -7.45 6.21
N GLY A 130 -4.84 -6.81 7.08
CA GLY A 130 -3.93 -7.49 7.99
C GLY A 130 -4.61 -8.29 9.10
N LEU A 131 -5.87 -7.96 9.43
CA LEU A 131 -6.67 -8.65 10.45
C LEU A 131 -7.33 -9.92 9.89
N ALA A 132 -7.61 -9.96 8.58
CA ALA A 132 -8.33 -11.05 7.92
C ALA A 132 -7.74 -12.46 8.17
N PRO A 133 -6.40 -12.68 8.16
CA PRO A 133 -5.83 -14.02 8.41
C PRO A 133 -6.09 -14.60 9.81
N TYR A 134 -6.56 -13.79 10.76
CA TYR A 134 -6.89 -14.23 12.13
C TYR A 134 -8.34 -14.68 12.27
N GLY A 135 -9.15 -14.52 11.23
CA GLY A 135 -10.57 -14.86 11.20
C GLY A 135 -10.88 -16.07 10.35
N GLU A 136 -12.12 -16.52 10.47
CA GLU A 136 -12.74 -17.44 9.52
C GLU A 136 -13.81 -16.68 8.71
N PRO A 137 -13.97 -16.96 7.40
CA PRO A 137 -14.90 -16.24 6.53
C PRO A 137 -16.38 -16.65 6.77
N LYS A 138 -16.84 -16.69 8.02
CA LYS A 138 -18.16 -17.16 8.45
C LYS A 138 -19.33 -16.37 7.86
N TYR A 139 -19.10 -15.10 7.57
CA TYR A 139 -20.12 -14.19 7.05
C TYR A 139 -20.08 -14.05 5.53
N PHE A 140 -19.22 -14.80 4.83
CA PHE A 140 -19.11 -14.71 3.36
C PHE A 140 -20.46 -14.86 2.66
N ASP A 141 -21.21 -15.93 2.96
CA ASP A 141 -22.51 -16.18 2.33
C ASP A 141 -23.58 -15.14 2.73
N LEU A 142 -23.49 -14.61 3.94
CA LEU A 142 -24.39 -13.55 4.41
C LEU A 142 -24.14 -12.25 3.63
N ILE A 143 -22.89 -11.87 3.44
CA ILE A 143 -22.50 -10.67 2.70
C ILE A 143 -22.91 -10.78 1.23
N MET A 144 -22.60 -11.91 0.58
CA MET A 144 -22.94 -12.17 -0.83
C MET A 144 -24.44 -12.27 -1.10
N ARG A 145 -25.25 -12.53 -0.07
CA ARG A 145 -26.71 -12.59 -0.19
C ARG A 145 -27.39 -11.26 0.12
N GLU A 146 -26.97 -10.58 1.17
CA GLU A 146 -27.72 -9.43 1.71
C GLU A 146 -27.14 -8.08 1.29
N LEU A 147 -25.81 -7.96 1.22
CA LEU A 147 -25.11 -6.67 1.07
C LEU A 147 -24.73 -6.35 -0.37
N ILE A 148 -24.40 -7.37 -1.17
CA ILE A 148 -23.92 -7.20 -2.54
C ILE A 148 -24.41 -8.33 -3.43
N GLU A 149 -25.05 -7.96 -4.54
CA GLU A 149 -25.40 -8.91 -5.60
C GLU A 149 -24.27 -8.90 -6.63
N VAL A 150 -23.50 -9.98 -6.70
CA VAL A 150 -22.42 -10.18 -7.68
C VAL A 150 -22.92 -11.07 -8.82
N LYS A 151 -22.88 -10.56 -10.05
CA LYS A 151 -23.29 -11.28 -11.25
C LYS A 151 -22.21 -12.27 -11.70
N PRO A 152 -22.55 -13.23 -12.59
CA PRO A 152 -21.57 -14.21 -13.10
C PRO A 152 -20.36 -13.57 -13.80
N ASP A 153 -20.53 -12.40 -14.40
CA ASP A 153 -19.46 -11.64 -15.06
C ASP A 153 -18.61 -10.81 -14.07
N GLY A 154 -18.89 -10.89 -12.77
CA GLY A 154 -18.18 -10.14 -11.73
C GLY A 154 -18.69 -8.72 -11.51
N THR A 155 -19.56 -8.19 -12.38
CA THR A 155 -20.24 -6.91 -12.11
C THR A 155 -21.13 -7.05 -10.87
N PHE A 156 -21.37 -5.95 -10.17
CA PHE A 156 -22.05 -6.01 -8.89
C PHE A 156 -22.93 -4.80 -8.62
N ARG A 157 -23.94 -5.02 -7.76
CA ARG A 157 -24.76 -3.94 -7.18
C ARG A 157 -24.86 -4.13 -5.68
N MET A 158 -24.57 -3.07 -4.95
CA MET A 158 -24.71 -3.04 -3.49
C MET A 158 -26.16 -2.79 -3.08
N ASN A 159 -26.59 -3.48 -2.03
CA ASN A 159 -27.88 -3.24 -1.39
C ASN A 159 -27.78 -2.00 -0.48
N MET A 160 -28.15 -0.85 -1.05
CA MET A 160 -28.02 0.46 -0.38
C MET A 160 -28.86 0.62 0.89
N ARG A 161 -29.75 -0.34 1.24
CA ARG A 161 -30.45 -0.37 2.53
C ARG A 161 -29.50 -0.32 3.72
N TYR A 162 -28.32 -0.92 3.60
CA TYR A 162 -27.39 -1.15 4.70
C TYR A 162 -26.31 -0.07 4.86
N PHE A 163 -26.23 0.85 3.90
CA PHE A 163 -25.15 1.82 3.82
C PHE A 163 -25.69 3.24 3.99
N ASN A 164 -24.87 4.11 4.57
CA ASN A 164 -25.24 5.50 4.82
C ASN A 164 -24.34 6.50 4.08
N PHE A 165 -23.22 6.07 3.49
CA PHE A 165 -22.25 6.96 2.84
C PHE A 165 -22.81 7.76 1.64
N ALA A 166 -23.93 7.33 1.05
CA ALA A 166 -24.55 8.05 -0.04
C ALA A 166 -25.38 9.28 0.40
N THR A 167 -25.80 9.32 1.67
CA THR A 167 -26.74 10.35 2.16
C THR A 167 -26.41 10.92 3.54
N GLY A 168 -25.67 10.19 4.36
CA GLY A 168 -25.32 10.54 5.73
C GLY A 168 -23.83 10.73 5.94
N LEU A 169 -23.43 10.77 7.20
CA LEU A 169 -22.05 11.05 7.64
C LEU A 169 -21.29 9.81 8.14
N THR A 170 -21.90 8.62 8.03
CA THR A 170 -21.33 7.33 8.45
C THR A 170 -21.30 6.35 7.27
N MET A 171 -20.50 5.28 7.37
CA MET A 171 -20.47 4.25 6.33
C MET A 171 -21.67 3.31 6.40
N THR A 172 -22.04 2.87 7.60
CA THR A 172 -23.12 1.90 7.87
C THR A 172 -24.28 2.54 8.65
N ASN A 173 -25.36 1.78 8.86
CA ASN A 173 -26.56 2.19 9.60
C ASN A 173 -27.14 1.02 10.43
N ASP A 174 -28.22 1.27 11.18
CA ASP A 174 -28.85 0.26 12.06
C ASP A 174 -29.29 -1.04 11.37
N ALA A 175 -29.53 -1.03 10.05
CA ALA A 175 -29.83 -2.26 9.33
C ALA A 175 -28.59 -3.15 9.21
N PHE A 176 -27.40 -2.55 9.08
CA PHE A 176 -26.12 -3.25 9.10
C PHE A 176 -25.86 -3.82 10.50
N ASP A 177 -26.13 -3.03 11.54
CA ASP A 177 -25.97 -3.45 12.94
C ASP A 177 -26.85 -4.67 13.24
N ARG A 178 -28.13 -4.64 12.82
CA ARG A 178 -29.05 -5.79 12.93
C ARG A 178 -28.63 -7.00 12.10
N LEU A 179 -27.95 -6.80 10.97
CA LEU A 179 -27.52 -7.90 10.11
C LEU A 179 -26.45 -8.76 10.79
N PHE A 180 -25.56 -8.12 11.55
CA PHE A 180 -24.45 -8.79 12.26
C PHE A 180 -24.65 -8.90 13.76
N ASP A 181 -25.83 -8.51 14.27
CA ASP A 181 -26.21 -8.53 15.68
C ASP A 181 -25.20 -7.83 16.61
N ALA A 182 -24.66 -6.71 16.16
CA ALA A 182 -23.69 -5.91 16.92
C ALA A 182 -23.74 -4.44 16.48
N PRO A 183 -23.29 -3.48 17.30
CA PRO A 183 -22.98 -2.14 16.84
C PRO A 183 -21.57 -2.07 16.23
N PRO A 184 -21.22 -0.99 15.49
CA PRO A 184 -19.85 -0.75 15.07
C PRO A 184 -18.90 -0.66 16.28
N ARG A 185 -17.70 -1.22 16.13
CA ARG A 185 -16.67 -1.20 17.17
C ARG A 185 -16.22 0.25 17.44
N LYS A 186 -16.10 0.62 18.71
CA LYS A 186 -15.46 1.89 19.10
C LYS A 186 -13.95 1.83 18.82
N ALA A 187 -13.39 2.89 18.27
CA ALA A 187 -11.95 3.00 18.00
C ALA A 187 -11.11 2.67 19.25
N GLU A 188 -9.93 2.07 19.05
CA GLU A 188 -9.01 1.59 20.10
C GLU A 188 -9.59 0.60 21.15
N SER A 189 -10.83 0.15 21.04
CA SER A 189 -11.39 -0.89 21.93
C SER A 189 -10.87 -2.30 21.59
N LYS A 190 -11.08 -3.30 22.46
CA LYS A 190 -10.55 -4.65 22.23
C LYS A 190 -11.12 -5.28 20.95
N LEU A 191 -10.24 -5.80 20.09
CA LEU A 191 -10.62 -6.66 18.95
C LEU A 191 -11.03 -8.05 19.45
N THR A 192 -12.03 -8.64 18.81
CA THR A 192 -12.59 -9.96 19.15
C THR A 192 -12.65 -10.85 17.91
N GLN A 193 -12.89 -12.15 18.09
CA GLN A 193 -13.01 -13.09 16.97
C GLN A 193 -14.09 -12.66 15.98
N PHE A 194 -15.18 -12.06 16.45
CA PHE A 194 -16.22 -11.49 15.59
C PHE A 194 -15.65 -10.49 14.56
N HIS A 195 -14.79 -9.58 14.99
CA HIS A 195 -14.16 -8.58 14.11
C HIS A 195 -13.18 -9.23 13.12
N MET A 196 -12.46 -10.27 13.57
CA MET A 196 -11.55 -11.04 12.72
C MET A 196 -12.33 -11.83 11.66
N ASP A 197 -13.42 -12.48 12.04
CA ASP A 197 -14.30 -13.23 11.14
C ASP A 197 -14.98 -12.31 10.11
N LEU A 198 -15.38 -11.10 10.52
CA LEU A 198 -15.83 -10.05 9.59
C LEU A 198 -14.75 -9.68 8.58
N ALA A 199 -13.52 -9.43 9.05
CA ALA A 199 -12.38 -9.09 8.19
C ALA A 199 -12.07 -10.19 7.18
N ALA A 200 -12.02 -11.46 7.63
CA ALA A 200 -11.83 -12.63 6.77
C ALA A 200 -12.95 -12.76 5.73
N SER A 201 -14.19 -12.51 6.14
CA SER A 201 -15.36 -12.64 5.26
C SER A 201 -15.36 -11.58 4.14
N ILE A 202 -15.14 -10.30 4.47
CA ILE A 202 -15.11 -9.25 3.44
C ILE A 202 -13.88 -9.34 2.56
N GLN A 203 -12.74 -9.79 3.10
CA GLN A 203 -11.54 -10.05 2.31
C GLN A 203 -11.81 -11.12 1.25
N LYS A 204 -12.43 -12.25 1.65
CA LYS A 204 -12.84 -13.31 0.71
C LYS A 204 -13.85 -12.84 -0.35
N VAL A 205 -14.83 -12.01 0.03
CA VAL A 205 -15.78 -11.40 -0.92
C VAL A 205 -15.06 -10.52 -1.94
N THR A 206 -14.10 -9.72 -1.47
CA THR A 206 -13.33 -8.81 -2.33
C THR A 206 -12.49 -9.60 -3.33
N GLU A 207 -11.80 -10.64 -2.86
CA GLU A 207 -11.02 -11.54 -3.71
C GLU A 207 -11.88 -12.23 -4.78
N GLU A 208 -13.08 -12.67 -4.44
CA GLU A 208 -14.00 -13.33 -5.37
C GLU A 208 -14.48 -12.39 -6.47
N ILE A 209 -14.82 -11.15 -6.12
CA ILE A 209 -15.25 -10.13 -7.10
C ILE A 209 -14.08 -9.80 -8.03
N VAL A 210 -12.89 -9.53 -7.49
CA VAL A 210 -11.70 -9.20 -8.29
C VAL A 210 -11.35 -10.34 -9.25
N LEU A 211 -11.41 -11.60 -8.80
CA LEU A 211 -11.17 -12.75 -9.66
C LEU A 211 -12.17 -12.85 -10.82
N ARG A 212 -13.48 -12.69 -10.54
CA ARG A 212 -14.52 -12.73 -11.58
C ARG A 212 -14.39 -11.59 -12.58
N LEU A 213 -14.14 -10.37 -12.09
CA LEU A 213 -13.86 -9.23 -12.96
C LEU A 213 -12.65 -9.52 -13.84
N GLY A 214 -11.56 -10.05 -13.27
CA GLY A 214 -10.38 -10.46 -14.03
C GLY A 214 -10.70 -11.44 -15.17
N HIS A 215 -11.51 -12.47 -14.92
CA HIS A 215 -11.95 -13.41 -15.95
C HIS A 215 -12.79 -12.74 -17.05
N THR A 216 -13.71 -11.85 -16.69
CA THR A 216 -14.53 -11.12 -17.66
C THR A 216 -13.68 -10.17 -18.50
N VAL A 217 -12.80 -9.39 -17.86
CA VAL A 217 -11.89 -8.47 -18.54
C VAL A 217 -11.00 -9.21 -19.53
N HIS A 218 -10.42 -10.34 -19.14
CA HIS A 218 -9.63 -11.16 -20.06
C HIS A 218 -10.46 -11.67 -21.24
N ARG A 219 -11.66 -12.20 -20.99
CA ARG A 219 -12.56 -12.72 -22.04
C ARG A 219 -12.96 -11.62 -23.04
N GLU A 220 -13.25 -10.42 -22.56
CA GLU A 220 -13.72 -9.31 -23.40
C GLU A 220 -12.59 -8.63 -24.18
N THR A 221 -11.40 -8.54 -23.59
CA THR A 221 -10.26 -7.84 -24.19
C THR A 221 -9.38 -8.75 -25.04
N GLY A 222 -9.32 -10.04 -24.72
CA GLY A 222 -8.35 -10.99 -25.25
C GLY A 222 -6.90 -10.69 -24.87
N MET A 223 -6.67 -9.82 -23.89
CA MET A 223 -5.34 -9.35 -23.49
C MET A 223 -4.68 -10.35 -22.54
N LYS A 224 -3.41 -10.65 -22.80
CA LYS A 224 -2.57 -11.51 -21.94
C LYS A 224 -2.14 -10.84 -20.64
N ASN A 225 -2.03 -9.51 -20.66
CA ASN A 225 -1.52 -8.72 -19.55
C ASN A 225 -2.62 -7.87 -18.92
N LEU A 226 -2.58 -7.71 -17.60
CA LEU A 226 -3.46 -6.83 -16.84
C LEU A 226 -2.65 -5.73 -16.13
N CYS A 227 -3.10 -4.49 -16.26
CA CYS A 227 -2.68 -3.37 -15.44
C CYS A 227 -3.77 -3.04 -14.41
N MET A 228 -3.39 -2.71 -13.19
CA MET A 228 -4.35 -2.36 -12.13
C MET A 228 -4.00 -1.04 -11.43
N ALA A 229 -5.03 -0.26 -11.10
CA ALA A 229 -4.96 0.97 -10.31
C ALA A 229 -6.28 1.21 -9.54
N GLY A 230 -6.37 2.34 -8.84
CA GLY A 230 -7.43 2.65 -7.87
C GLY A 230 -7.10 2.10 -6.49
N GLY A 231 -7.68 2.67 -5.43
CA GLY A 231 -7.32 2.34 -4.05
C GLY A 231 -7.43 0.86 -3.69
N VAL A 232 -8.34 0.13 -4.34
CA VAL A 232 -8.56 -1.31 -4.09
C VAL A 232 -7.42 -2.16 -4.67
N ALA A 233 -6.72 -1.68 -5.70
CA ALA A 233 -5.56 -2.37 -6.25
C ALA A 233 -4.36 -2.41 -5.28
N LEU A 234 -4.41 -1.68 -4.15
CA LEU A 234 -3.46 -1.86 -3.04
C LEU A 234 -3.72 -3.11 -2.19
N ASN A 235 -4.82 -3.83 -2.44
CA ASN A 235 -5.14 -5.11 -1.79
C ASN A 235 -4.28 -6.24 -2.40
N CYS A 236 -3.07 -6.38 -1.88
CA CYS A 236 -2.09 -7.36 -2.35
C CYS A 236 -2.53 -8.83 -2.18
N VAL A 237 -3.51 -9.11 -1.30
CA VAL A 237 -4.10 -10.45 -1.14
C VAL A 237 -4.96 -10.78 -2.36
N ALA A 238 -5.85 -9.87 -2.76
CA ALA A 238 -6.66 -10.02 -3.97
C ALA A 238 -5.80 -10.08 -5.24
N ASN A 239 -4.77 -9.24 -5.34
CA ASN A 239 -3.84 -9.27 -6.47
C ASN A 239 -3.10 -10.61 -6.56
N GLY A 240 -2.62 -11.14 -5.42
CA GLY A 240 -1.92 -12.43 -5.37
C GLY A 240 -2.83 -13.60 -5.77
N ARG A 241 -4.10 -13.59 -5.36
CA ARG A 241 -5.08 -14.59 -5.81
C ARG A 241 -5.35 -14.47 -7.30
N LEU A 242 -5.57 -13.26 -7.82
CA LEU A 242 -5.80 -13.02 -9.25
C LEU A 242 -4.60 -13.45 -10.10
N LEU A 243 -3.37 -13.27 -9.62
CA LEU A 243 -2.17 -13.74 -10.31
C LEU A 243 -2.11 -15.28 -10.39
N ARG A 244 -2.50 -15.99 -9.32
CA ARG A 244 -2.43 -17.47 -9.27
C ARG A 244 -3.58 -18.15 -10.00
N GLU A 245 -4.79 -17.62 -9.86
CA GLU A 245 -6.03 -18.27 -10.30
C GLU A 245 -6.64 -17.60 -11.54
N GLY A 246 -6.24 -16.37 -11.84
CA GLY A 246 -6.76 -15.60 -12.96
C GLY A 246 -6.15 -16.01 -14.31
N PRO A 247 -6.70 -15.47 -15.41
CA PRO A 247 -6.36 -15.90 -16.76
C PRO A 247 -5.17 -15.14 -17.39
N PHE A 248 -4.56 -14.20 -16.66
CA PHE A 248 -3.52 -13.33 -17.21
C PHE A 248 -2.13 -13.95 -17.08
N GLU A 249 -1.30 -13.82 -18.11
CA GLU A 249 0.11 -14.24 -18.10
C GLU A 249 0.95 -13.34 -17.21
N SER A 250 0.59 -12.05 -17.09
CA SER A 250 1.29 -11.10 -16.22
C SER A 250 0.36 -10.00 -15.72
N ILE A 251 0.58 -9.58 -14.48
CA ILE A 251 -0.17 -8.53 -13.81
C ILE A 251 0.80 -7.47 -13.31
N TRP A 252 0.55 -6.21 -13.67
CA TRP A 252 1.30 -5.07 -13.14
C TRP A 252 0.35 -4.14 -12.38
N VAL A 253 0.76 -3.70 -11.20
CA VAL A 253 -0.05 -2.86 -10.33
C VAL A 253 0.72 -1.58 -10.02
N GLN A 254 0.06 -0.43 -10.17
CA GLN A 254 0.69 0.88 -9.93
C GLN A 254 1.14 0.99 -8.46
N PRO A 255 2.44 1.21 -8.15
CA PRO A 255 2.94 1.38 -6.77
C PRO A 255 2.18 2.42 -5.95
N ALA A 256 1.76 3.52 -6.58
CA ALA A 256 0.90 4.53 -5.99
C ALA A 256 -0.55 4.41 -6.51
N ALA A 257 -1.15 3.21 -6.45
CA ALA A 257 -2.42 2.93 -7.12
C ALA A 257 -3.61 3.80 -6.71
N GLY A 258 -3.67 4.29 -5.47
CA GLY A 258 -4.68 5.25 -5.01
C GLY A 258 -4.48 6.66 -5.60
N ASP A 259 -5.22 7.65 -5.10
CA ASP A 259 -5.31 9.00 -5.70
C ASP A 259 -3.97 9.71 -5.96
N ALA A 260 -2.94 9.41 -5.16
CA ALA A 260 -1.59 9.94 -5.39
C ALA A 260 -1.07 9.62 -6.81
N GLY A 261 -1.37 8.44 -7.34
CA GLY A 261 -0.99 8.04 -8.70
C GLY A 261 -1.71 8.81 -9.80
N GLY A 262 -2.84 9.46 -9.49
CA GLY A 262 -3.60 10.26 -10.46
C GLY A 262 -2.78 11.41 -11.04
N ALA A 263 -1.87 12.01 -10.27
CA ALA A 263 -0.96 13.05 -10.76
C ALA A 263 -0.01 12.52 -11.86
N VAL A 264 0.53 11.32 -11.67
CA VAL A 264 1.36 10.63 -12.68
C VAL A 264 0.52 10.30 -13.91
N GLY A 265 -0.69 9.79 -13.68
CA GLY A 265 -1.64 9.47 -14.74
C GLY A 265 -2.03 10.65 -15.62
N ALA A 266 -2.35 11.79 -15.01
CA ALA A 266 -2.69 13.02 -15.72
C ALA A 266 -1.52 13.51 -16.59
N ALA A 267 -0.29 13.47 -16.05
CA ALA A 267 0.92 13.82 -16.80
C ALA A 267 1.19 12.87 -17.97
N LEU A 268 1.04 11.56 -17.76
CA LEU A 268 1.24 10.55 -18.80
C LEU A 268 0.16 10.59 -19.89
N SER A 269 -1.10 10.85 -19.52
CA SER A 269 -2.19 11.06 -20.49
C SER A 269 -1.93 12.31 -21.33
N ALA A 270 -1.51 13.42 -20.72
CA ALA A 270 -1.12 14.61 -21.46
C ALA A 270 0.04 14.34 -22.44
N TRP A 271 1.05 13.57 -22.02
CA TRP A 271 2.19 13.24 -22.86
C TRP A 271 1.85 12.28 -24.02
N HIS A 272 1.18 11.17 -23.73
CA HIS A 272 0.95 10.10 -24.70
C HIS A 272 -0.29 10.31 -25.56
N GLU A 273 -1.39 10.77 -24.95
CA GLU A 273 -2.68 10.88 -25.64
C GLU A 273 -2.86 12.27 -26.23
N TYR A 274 -2.62 13.34 -25.45
CA TYR A 274 -2.84 14.71 -25.92
C TYR A 274 -1.73 15.23 -26.84
N LEU A 275 -0.46 15.00 -26.49
CA LEU A 275 0.70 15.39 -27.32
C LEU A 275 1.11 14.33 -28.35
N ASP A 276 0.38 13.21 -28.41
CA ASP A 276 0.61 12.09 -29.31
C ASP A 276 2.06 11.56 -29.32
N ARG A 277 2.66 11.46 -28.14
CA ARG A 277 4.03 10.94 -28.01
C ARG A 277 4.03 9.42 -27.90
N PRO A 278 4.92 8.72 -28.62
CA PRO A 278 5.02 7.27 -28.51
C PRO A 278 5.52 6.86 -27.12
N ARG A 279 5.16 5.65 -26.70
CA ARG A 279 5.79 5.02 -25.53
C ARG A 279 7.14 4.44 -25.91
N ALA A 280 8.08 4.49 -24.97
CA ALA A 280 9.36 3.80 -25.07
C ALA A 280 9.33 2.61 -24.10
N LEU A 281 9.21 1.40 -24.64
CA LEU A 281 9.32 0.17 -23.87
C LEU A 281 10.81 -0.23 -23.83
N ASN A 282 11.31 -0.57 -22.64
CA ASN A 282 12.70 -1.04 -22.47
C ASN A 282 12.82 -2.59 -22.50
N GLY A 283 11.69 -3.30 -22.65
CA GLY A 283 11.64 -4.75 -22.84
C GLY A 283 11.78 -5.61 -21.57
N ALA A 284 11.97 -5.01 -20.39
CA ALA A 284 12.14 -5.79 -19.15
C ALA A 284 11.43 -5.16 -17.94
N LEU A 285 11.72 -3.89 -17.64
CA LEU A 285 11.24 -3.21 -16.44
C LEU A 285 10.19 -2.15 -16.77
N ASP A 286 9.33 -1.86 -15.82
CA ASP A 286 8.41 -0.74 -15.95
C ASP A 286 9.13 0.63 -15.90
N SER A 287 8.41 1.71 -16.19
CA SER A 287 8.98 3.06 -16.23
C SER A 287 8.92 3.79 -14.88
N MET A 288 8.50 3.15 -13.80
CA MET A 288 8.45 3.77 -12.46
C MET A 288 9.84 3.83 -11.81
N HIS A 289 10.85 3.19 -12.39
CA HIS A 289 12.24 3.20 -11.87
C HIS A 289 12.31 2.76 -10.40
N GLY A 290 11.65 1.65 -10.04
CA GLY A 290 11.55 1.19 -8.65
C GLY A 290 10.71 2.10 -7.75
N ALA A 291 9.98 3.05 -8.33
CA ALA A 291 9.27 4.15 -7.68
C ALA A 291 10.18 5.15 -6.95
N TYR A 292 11.50 5.16 -7.17
CA TYR A 292 12.45 6.06 -6.52
C TYR A 292 12.43 7.48 -7.13
N LEU A 293 11.27 8.14 -7.09
CA LEU A 293 10.99 9.40 -7.78
C LEU A 293 11.13 10.63 -6.86
N GLY A 294 11.20 10.44 -5.55
CA GLY A 294 11.31 11.51 -4.56
C GLY A 294 12.71 12.13 -4.42
N PRO A 295 12.92 12.98 -3.40
CA PRO A 295 14.20 13.65 -3.18
C PRO A 295 15.31 12.68 -2.75
N HIS A 296 16.56 13.07 -3.05
CA HIS A 296 17.79 12.42 -2.61
C HIS A 296 18.67 13.44 -1.89
N PHE A 297 19.41 13.00 -0.88
CA PHE A 297 20.32 13.82 -0.08
C PHE A 297 21.72 13.23 -0.15
N SER A 298 22.68 14.03 -0.57
CA SER A 298 24.08 13.60 -0.69
C SER A 298 24.73 13.37 0.67
N ASN A 299 25.78 12.54 0.70
CA ASN A 299 26.64 12.38 1.88
C ASN A 299 27.11 13.73 2.48
N LYS A 300 27.37 14.74 1.64
CA LYS A 300 27.78 16.09 2.10
C LYS A 300 26.64 16.86 2.77
N GLU A 301 25.40 16.71 2.32
CA GLU A 301 24.23 17.32 2.96
C GLU A 301 23.92 16.65 4.28
N ILE A 302 23.97 15.32 4.31
CA ILE A 302 23.77 14.51 5.52
C ILE A 302 24.82 14.82 6.58
N GLY A 303 26.11 14.82 6.22
CA GLY A 303 27.19 15.15 7.16
C GLY A 303 27.02 16.55 7.75
N ARG A 304 26.72 17.57 6.92
CA ARG A 304 26.44 18.93 7.41
C ARG A 304 25.27 18.98 8.40
N TYR A 305 24.19 18.24 8.13
CA TYR A 305 23.06 18.17 9.03
C TYR A 305 23.46 17.50 10.37
N LEU A 306 24.09 16.33 10.32
CA LEU A 306 24.51 15.59 11.51
C LEU A 306 25.49 16.41 12.37
N ASP A 307 26.42 17.12 11.74
CA ASP A 307 27.35 18.03 12.43
C ASP A 307 26.59 19.18 13.12
N SER A 308 25.59 19.76 12.45
CA SER A 308 24.82 20.90 12.97
C SER A 308 24.04 20.58 14.25
N ILE A 309 23.67 19.30 14.44
CA ILE A 309 22.97 18.81 15.62
C ILE A 309 23.89 18.09 16.62
N GLY A 310 25.20 18.02 16.34
CA GLY A 310 26.18 17.34 17.18
C GLY A 310 25.99 15.82 17.30
N ALA A 311 25.35 15.18 16.31
CA ALA A 311 25.15 13.73 16.29
C ALA A 311 26.48 12.98 16.19
N LYS A 312 26.55 11.79 16.80
CA LYS A 312 27.74 10.92 16.71
C LYS A 312 27.56 9.93 15.58
N TYR A 313 28.49 9.89 14.65
CA TYR A 313 28.41 9.02 13.48
C TYR A 313 29.78 8.58 12.99
N GLN A 314 29.78 7.48 12.24
CA GLN A 314 30.94 6.99 11.49
C GLN A 314 30.64 7.09 10.00
N VAL A 315 31.60 7.54 9.20
CA VAL A 315 31.51 7.51 7.74
C VAL A 315 32.29 6.30 7.24
N VAL A 316 31.62 5.40 6.53
CA VAL A 316 32.21 4.15 6.05
C VAL A 316 32.21 4.13 4.52
N ALA A 317 33.35 3.83 3.91
CA ALA A 317 33.46 3.70 2.46
C ALA A 317 32.68 2.49 1.95
N ASP A 318 32.17 2.57 0.72
CA ASP A 318 31.28 1.56 0.12
C ASP A 318 31.86 0.13 0.15
N GLU A 319 33.19 0.00 0.07
CA GLU A 319 33.90 -1.29 0.11
C GLU A 319 33.65 -2.07 1.40
N GLN A 320 33.46 -1.38 2.53
CA GLN A 320 33.24 -1.97 3.85
C GLN A 320 31.82 -1.76 4.37
N PHE A 321 31.12 -0.76 3.84
CA PHE A 321 29.82 -0.31 4.31
C PHE A 321 28.76 -1.42 4.30
N PHE A 322 28.55 -2.09 3.17
CA PHE A 322 27.48 -3.09 3.03
C PHE A 322 27.73 -4.30 3.92
N PHE A 323 28.97 -4.78 4.00
CA PHE A 323 29.37 -5.85 4.90
C PHE A 323 29.12 -5.48 6.37
N GLN A 324 29.48 -4.25 6.77
CA GLN A 324 29.28 -3.77 8.14
C GLN A 324 27.79 -3.70 8.51
N VAL A 325 26.95 -3.14 7.63
CA VAL A 325 25.49 -3.08 7.86
C VAL A 325 24.87 -4.47 7.85
N ALA A 326 25.30 -5.36 6.94
CA ALA A 326 24.85 -6.75 6.91
C ALA A 326 25.19 -7.50 8.21
N ARG A 327 26.38 -7.27 8.78
CA ARG A 327 26.76 -7.82 10.08
C ARG A 327 25.87 -7.29 11.21
N VAL A 328 25.61 -5.98 11.23
CA VAL A 328 24.67 -5.37 12.21
C VAL A 328 23.29 -6.03 12.15
N LEU A 329 22.77 -6.28 10.94
CA LEU A 329 21.50 -6.98 10.77
C LEU A 329 21.59 -8.43 11.26
N ALA A 330 22.65 -9.16 10.91
CA ALA A 330 22.85 -10.55 11.31
C ALA A 330 22.99 -10.73 12.83
N GLU A 331 23.45 -9.70 13.54
CA GLU A 331 23.50 -9.63 15.01
C GLU A 331 22.13 -9.37 15.65
N GLY A 332 21.07 -9.21 14.84
CA GLY A 332 19.69 -9.05 15.31
C GLY A 332 19.30 -7.59 15.62
N ASN A 333 20.10 -6.62 15.18
CA ASN A 333 19.79 -5.20 15.37
C ASN A 333 18.74 -4.71 14.36
N VAL A 334 17.98 -3.71 14.78
CA VAL A 334 17.04 -2.96 13.95
C VAL A 334 17.75 -1.74 13.36
N VAL A 335 17.65 -1.58 12.04
CA VAL A 335 18.31 -0.48 11.32
C VAL A 335 17.28 0.40 10.63
N GLY A 336 17.30 1.70 10.92
CA GLY A 336 16.68 2.72 10.07
C GLY A 336 17.55 2.93 8.84
N TRP A 337 17.02 2.67 7.66
CA TRP A 337 17.71 2.68 6.37
C TRP A 337 17.21 3.83 5.50
N PHE A 338 18.10 4.80 5.26
CA PHE A 338 17.85 5.99 4.46
C PHE A 338 18.91 6.08 3.35
N GLN A 339 18.54 5.75 2.12
CA GLN A 339 19.43 5.75 0.95
C GLN A 339 18.72 6.26 -0.30
N GLY A 340 19.48 6.89 -1.19
CA GLY A 340 19.04 7.26 -2.52
C GLY A 340 17.81 8.16 -2.55
N ARG A 341 17.10 8.09 -3.68
CA ARG A 341 15.84 8.80 -3.88
C ARG A 341 14.72 8.10 -3.12
N MET A 342 13.88 8.88 -2.45
CA MET A 342 12.70 8.37 -1.75
C MET A 342 11.72 7.69 -2.71
N GLU A 343 11.10 6.61 -2.24
CA GLU A 343 10.06 5.89 -2.97
C GLU A 343 8.71 6.66 -3.01
N PHE A 344 7.99 6.57 -4.13
CA PHE A 344 6.67 7.16 -4.34
C PHE A 344 5.58 6.12 -4.12
N GLY A 345 4.64 6.43 -3.21
CA GLY A 345 3.54 5.55 -2.84
C GLY A 345 3.55 5.20 -1.34
N PRO A 346 2.64 4.32 -0.90
CA PRO A 346 2.39 4.06 0.52
C PRO A 346 3.32 2.99 1.14
N ARG A 347 4.27 2.43 0.38
CA ARG A 347 5.16 1.35 0.82
C ARG A 347 6.59 1.86 0.83
N ALA A 348 7.35 1.51 1.87
CA ALA A 348 8.80 1.64 1.81
C ALA A 348 9.38 0.45 1.05
N LEU A 349 10.27 0.75 0.12
CA LEU A 349 10.82 -0.16 -0.89
C LEU A 349 12.34 -0.17 -0.84
N GLY A 350 12.94 0.03 0.34
CA GLY A 350 14.38 -0.03 0.52
C GLY A 350 15.12 1.28 0.30
N ALA A 351 14.43 2.43 0.25
CA ALA A 351 15.05 3.75 0.29
C ALA A 351 14.75 4.50 1.60
N ARG A 352 13.54 4.38 2.16
CA ARG A 352 13.16 4.91 3.48
C ARG A 352 12.51 3.79 4.31
N SER A 353 13.34 2.85 4.74
CA SER A 353 12.90 1.59 5.35
C SER A 353 13.40 1.41 6.78
N ILE A 354 12.68 0.63 7.57
CA ILE A 354 13.21 0.01 8.77
C ILE A 354 13.41 -1.46 8.45
N ILE A 355 14.64 -1.94 8.64
CA ILE A 355 15.06 -3.27 8.21
C ILE A 355 15.64 -4.08 9.37
N GLY A 356 15.60 -5.40 9.23
CA GLY A 356 16.05 -6.34 10.27
C GLY A 356 16.13 -7.78 9.76
N ASP A 357 16.68 -8.68 10.57
CA ASP A 357 16.84 -10.09 10.21
C ASP A 357 15.50 -10.85 10.15
N ALA A 358 15.16 -11.40 8.97
CA ALA A 358 13.93 -12.17 8.75
C ALA A 358 13.92 -13.52 9.48
N ARG A 359 15.10 -14.08 9.79
CA ARG A 359 15.29 -15.38 10.46
C ARG A 359 15.02 -15.29 11.97
N SER A 360 15.15 -14.10 12.53
CA SER A 360 14.99 -13.88 13.97
C SER A 360 13.55 -14.13 14.40
N ARG A 361 13.36 -14.94 15.44
CA ARG A 361 12.06 -15.21 16.06
C ARG A 361 11.53 -14.02 16.88
N SER A 362 12.40 -13.11 17.29
CA SER A 362 12.04 -11.97 18.13
C SER A 362 11.87 -10.67 17.33
N MET A 363 12.39 -10.58 16.11
CA MET A 363 12.43 -9.32 15.34
C MET A 363 11.04 -8.73 15.09
N GLN A 364 10.03 -9.57 14.83
CA GLN A 364 8.65 -9.09 14.70
C GLN A 364 8.16 -8.37 15.97
N SER A 365 8.32 -9.02 17.13
CA SER A 365 7.89 -8.48 18.42
C SER A 365 8.73 -7.26 18.82
N VAL A 366 10.04 -7.31 18.58
CA VAL A 366 10.97 -6.21 18.80
C VAL A 366 10.54 -5.00 17.99
N MET A 367 10.39 -5.08 16.67
CA MET A 367 10.03 -3.93 15.84
C MET A 367 8.63 -3.37 16.16
N ASN A 368 7.66 -4.24 16.49
CA ASN A 368 6.32 -3.78 16.88
C ASN A 368 6.34 -3.02 18.22
N LEU A 369 7.08 -3.51 19.23
CA LEU A 369 7.17 -2.90 20.56
C LEU A 369 8.12 -1.68 20.62
N LYS A 370 9.30 -1.79 20.00
CA LYS A 370 10.39 -0.80 20.05
C LYS A 370 10.13 0.42 19.18
N ILE A 371 9.37 0.28 18.10
CA ILE A 371 9.33 1.28 17.03
C ILE A 371 7.91 1.68 16.67
N LYS A 372 7.07 0.70 16.36
CA LYS A 372 5.81 0.98 15.67
C LYS A 372 4.66 1.37 16.60
N TYR A 373 4.72 0.99 17.88
CA TYR A 373 3.67 1.27 18.87
C TYR A 373 2.25 1.01 18.32
N ARG A 374 2.10 -0.01 17.45
CA ARG A 374 0.89 -0.29 16.67
C ARG A 374 0.27 -1.63 17.06
N GLU A 375 -0.88 -1.93 16.48
CA GLU A 375 -1.55 -3.20 16.69
C GLU A 375 -0.63 -4.36 16.28
N SER A 376 -0.49 -5.33 17.18
CA SER A 376 0.53 -6.37 17.10
C SER A 376 0.35 -7.36 15.96
N PHE A 377 -0.86 -7.50 15.42
CA PHE A 377 -1.24 -8.54 14.45
C PHE A 377 -0.71 -8.35 13.02
N ARG A 378 0.18 -7.38 12.77
CA ARG A 378 0.71 -7.15 11.42
C ARG A 378 2.13 -7.67 11.26
N PRO A 379 2.34 -8.73 10.45
CA PRO A 379 3.67 -9.12 10.02
C PRO A 379 4.31 -8.05 9.14
N PHE A 380 5.62 -8.15 9.01
CA PHE A 380 6.38 -7.28 8.13
C PHE A 380 6.55 -7.92 6.75
N ALA A 381 6.88 -7.10 5.77
CA ALA A 381 7.10 -7.58 4.41
C ALA A 381 8.55 -8.05 4.25
N PRO A 382 8.80 -9.14 3.51
CA PRO A 382 10.16 -9.49 3.09
C PRO A 382 10.62 -8.62 1.92
N SER A 383 11.88 -8.21 1.97
CA SER A 383 12.66 -7.82 0.80
C SER A 383 13.63 -8.94 0.46
N VAL A 384 13.62 -9.39 -0.79
CA VAL A 384 14.42 -10.50 -1.31
C VAL A 384 15.07 -10.11 -2.63
N ARG A 385 16.28 -10.58 -2.90
CA ARG A 385 16.91 -10.44 -4.22
C ARG A 385 16.00 -11.07 -5.29
N ALA A 386 15.75 -10.36 -6.39
CA ALA A 386 14.80 -10.80 -7.41
C ALA A 386 15.12 -12.21 -7.94
N GLU A 387 16.39 -12.49 -8.20
CA GLU A 387 16.92 -13.77 -8.67
C GLU A 387 16.82 -14.92 -7.64
N ARG A 388 16.44 -14.62 -6.39
CA ARG A 388 16.26 -15.58 -5.29
C ARG A 388 14.80 -15.78 -4.89
N VAL A 389 13.84 -15.03 -5.45
CA VAL A 389 12.45 -15.03 -4.95
C VAL A 389 11.81 -16.42 -4.94
N ALA A 390 12.06 -17.21 -5.98
CA ALA A 390 11.54 -18.57 -6.15
C ALA A 390 12.19 -19.59 -5.20
N ASP A 391 13.28 -19.24 -4.51
CA ASP A 391 13.90 -20.10 -3.50
C ASP A 391 13.16 -20.01 -2.14
N TYR A 392 12.39 -18.94 -1.93
CA TYR A 392 11.73 -18.65 -0.65
C TYR A 392 10.20 -18.61 -0.72
N PHE A 393 9.63 -18.25 -1.88
CA PHE A 393 8.19 -18.05 -2.04
C PHE A 393 7.65 -18.79 -3.27
N GLU A 394 6.40 -19.22 -3.19
CA GLU A 394 5.64 -19.78 -4.32
C GLU A 394 5.17 -18.65 -5.25
N LEU A 395 6.13 -17.92 -5.82
CA LEU A 395 5.91 -16.79 -6.72
C LEU A 395 6.78 -16.95 -7.97
N GLY A 396 6.13 -17.15 -9.11
CA GLY A 396 6.81 -17.34 -10.41
C GLY A 396 7.13 -16.04 -11.16
N CYS A 397 6.95 -14.88 -10.54
CA CYS A 397 7.18 -13.58 -11.15
C CYS A 397 7.79 -12.60 -10.14
N GLU A 398 8.10 -11.40 -10.61
CA GLU A 398 8.61 -10.32 -9.78
C GLU A 398 7.48 -9.60 -9.04
N SER A 399 7.81 -8.97 -7.91
CA SER A 399 6.91 -8.10 -7.13
C SER A 399 7.72 -6.93 -6.54
N PRO A 400 8.17 -5.97 -7.36
CA PRO A 400 9.07 -4.90 -6.90
C PRO A 400 8.42 -3.93 -5.91
N TYR A 401 7.09 -3.91 -5.83
CA TYR A 401 6.33 -2.87 -5.12
C TYR A 401 5.57 -3.35 -3.87
N MET A 402 5.81 -4.57 -3.39
CA MET A 402 5.01 -5.18 -2.29
C MET A 402 3.50 -5.23 -2.60
N LEU A 403 3.14 -5.50 -3.85
CA LEU A 403 1.74 -5.54 -4.30
C LEU A 403 1.23 -6.95 -4.59
N MET A 404 2.08 -7.97 -4.40
CA MET A 404 1.71 -9.39 -4.49
C MET A 404 1.93 -10.08 -3.14
N VAL A 405 1.02 -10.99 -2.81
CA VAL A 405 1.15 -11.95 -1.71
C VAL A 405 1.31 -13.35 -2.30
N ALA A 406 2.30 -14.07 -1.80
CA ALA A 406 2.49 -15.48 -2.13
C ALA A 406 2.78 -16.30 -0.86
N PRO A 407 2.45 -17.60 -0.89
CA PRO A 407 2.87 -18.51 0.16
C PRO A 407 4.41 -18.59 0.26
N VAL A 408 4.93 -18.71 1.48
CA VAL A 408 6.32 -19.14 1.73
C VAL A 408 6.45 -20.59 1.24
N ARG A 409 7.57 -20.99 0.64
CA ARG A 409 7.75 -22.36 0.15
C ARG A 409 7.56 -23.41 1.24
N GLU A 410 6.91 -24.51 0.90
CA GLU A 410 6.51 -25.56 1.85
C GLU A 410 7.68 -26.10 2.68
N GLU A 411 8.85 -26.32 2.06
CA GLU A 411 10.06 -26.80 2.74
C GLU A 411 10.63 -25.83 3.79
N LEU A 412 10.24 -24.57 3.74
CA LEU A 412 10.63 -23.55 4.72
C LEU A 412 9.60 -23.39 5.83
N ARG A 413 8.39 -23.96 5.70
CA ARG A 413 7.30 -23.84 6.68
C ARG A 413 7.57 -24.75 7.89
N ILE A 414 7.12 -24.30 9.04
CA ILE A 414 7.11 -25.03 10.30
C ILE A 414 5.64 -25.20 10.70
N PRO A 415 5.09 -26.44 10.71
CA PRO A 415 3.69 -26.65 11.05
C PRO A 415 3.45 -26.35 12.54
N MET A 416 2.35 -25.65 12.82
CA MET A 416 1.93 -25.34 14.19
C MET A 416 1.42 -26.59 14.92
N THR A 417 1.76 -26.72 16.20
CA THR A 417 1.20 -27.76 17.07
C THR A 417 -0.29 -27.50 17.40
N PRO A 418 -1.06 -28.51 17.85
CA PRO A 418 -2.46 -28.30 18.27
C PRO A 418 -2.60 -27.22 19.35
N GLU A 419 -1.65 -27.12 20.28
CA GLU A 419 -1.63 -26.11 21.35
C GLU A 419 -1.42 -24.70 20.77
N GLU A 420 -0.50 -24.57 19.80
CA GLU A 420 -0.24 -23.30 19.11
C GLU A 420 -1.45 -22.86 18.26
N GLN A 421 -2.17 -23.81 17.65
CA GLN A 421 -3.38 -23.53 16.87
C GLN A 421 -4.51 -22.98 17.75
N ALA A 422 -4.57 -23.41 19.01
CA ALA A 422 -5.54 -22.96 20.00
C ALA A 422 -5.25 -21.54 20.57
N LEU A 423 -4.05 -20.99 20.35
CA LEU A 423 -3.71 -19.63 20.77
C LEU A 423 -4.65 -18.59 20.12
N PHE A 424 -4.86 -17.47 20.80
CA PHE A 424 -5.77 -16.42 20.34
C PHE A 424 -5.05 -15.10 20.05
N GLY A 425 -5.39 -14.46 18.92
CA GLY A 425 -4.94 -13.11 18.58
C GLY A 425 -3.42 -12.94 18.58
N ILE A 426 -2.90 -12.08 19.47
CA ILE A 426 -1.48 -11.72 19.52
C ILE A 426 -0.57 -12.90 19.84
N GLU A 427 -1.05 -13.88 20.61
CA GLU A 427 -0.24 -15.01 21.03
C GLU A 427 0.14 -15.88 19.83
N LYS A 428 -0.74 -15.97 18.83
CA LYS A 428 -0.44 -16.64 17.56
C LYS A 428 0.75 -16.01 16.84
N LEU A 429 0.98 -14.69 16.92
CA LEU A 429 2.09 -14.05 16.21
C LEU A 429 3.46 -14.56 16.66
N ASN A 430 3.61 -14.86 17.96
CA ASN A 430 4.89 -15.26 18.53
C ASN A 430 5.29 -16.69 18.13
N VAL A 431 4.41 -17.42 17.44
CA VAL A 431 4.67 -18.77 16.93
C VAL A 431 5.49 -18.68 15.63
N ALA A 432 6.66 -19.31 15.63
CA ALA A 432 7.47 -19.44 14.43
C ALA A 432 6.81 -20.40 13.44
N ARG A 433 6.50 -19.93 12.24
CA ARG A 433 5.81 -20.69 11.18
C ARG A 433 6.68 -21.03 9.99
N SER A 434 7.93 -20.59 10.01
CA SER A 434 8.90 -20.89 8.97
C SER A 434 10.32 -20.62 9.47
N THR A 435 11.30 -20.89 8.63
CA THR A 435 12.68 -20.42 8.79
C THR A 435 12.81 -18.89 8.67
N LEU A 436 11.76 -18.20 8.23
CA LEU A 436 11.65 -16.74 8.09
C LEU A 436 10.48 -16.20 8.95
N PRO A 437 10.49 -16.43 10.27
CA PRO A 437 9.32 -16.20 11.12
C PRO A 437 8.86 -14.74 11.16
N SER A 438 9.77 -13.77 10.98
CA SER A 438 9.42 -12.35 11.11
C SER A 438 8.64 -11.75 9.92
N VAL A 439 8.61 -12.47 8.80
CA VAL A 439 7.94 -12.05 7.55
C VAL A 439 6.82 -13.01 7.13
N THR A 440 6.61 -14.09 7.88
CA THR A 440 5.61 -15.12 7.57
C THR A 440 4.31 -14.84 8.33
N HIS A 441 3.21 -14.74 7.60
CA HIS A 441 1.88 -14.53 8.15
C HIS A 441 1.32 -15.82 8.79
N VAL A 442 0.22 -15.68 9.53
CA VAL A 442 -0.45 -16.81 10.20
C VAL A 442 -0.96 -17.87 9.23
N ASP A 443 -1.22 -17.49 7.98
CA ASP A 443 -1.64 -18.35 6.87
C ASP A 443 -0.45 -18.81 5.98
N TYR A 444 0.78 -18.69 6.47
CA TYR A 444 2.03 -19.01 5.77
C TYR A 444 2.31 -18.16 4.52
N SER A 445 1.61 -17.05 4.34
CA SER A 445 1.87 -16.13 3.24
C SER A 445 2.86 -15.02 3.60
N ALA A 446 3.37 -14.31 2.60
CA ALA A 446 4.14 -13.09 2.77
C ALA A 446 3.88 -12.10 1.64
N ARG A 447 3.96 -10.80 1.94
CA ARG A 447 3.80 -9.71 0.96
C ARG A 447 5.16 -9.24 0.45
N ILE A 448 5.55 -9.69 -0.74
CA ILE A 448 6.95 -9.75 -1.15
C ILE A 448 7.39 -8.49 -1.89
N GLN A 449 8.59 -7.99 -1.57
CA GLN A 449 9.37 -7.10 -2.42
C GLN A 449 10.52 -7.86 -3.08
N THR A 450 10.54 -7.92 -4.41
CA THR A 450 11.74 -8.30 -5.16
C THR A 450 12.63 -7.07 -5.37
N VAL A 451 13.92 -7.20 -5.05
CA VAL A 451 14.90 -6.12 -5.16
C VAL A 451 15.81 -6.40 -6.35
N HIS A 452 15.94 -5.40 -7.22
CA HIS A 452 16.67 -5.46 -8.48
C HIS A 452 17.92 -4.60 -8.45
N GLU A 453 19.00 -5.08 -9.05
CA GLU A 453 20.27 -4.34 -9.13
C GLU A 453 20.10 -3.06 -9.97
N GLU A 454 19.30 -3.12 -11.03
CA GLU A 454 19.07 -2.04 -11.98
C GLU A 454 18.33 -0.84 -11.36
N THR A 455 17.46 -1.08 -10.39
CA THR A 455 16.62 -0.03 -9.77
C THR A 455 17.14 0.39 -8.40
N ASN A 456 17.70 -0.53 -7.61
CA ASN A 456 18.27 -0.22 -6.30
C ASN A 456 19.55 -1.03 -6.01
N PRO A 457 20.68 -0.65 -6.65
CA PRO A 457 21.92 -1.41 -6.55
C PRO A 457 22.49 -1.45 -5.12
N ARG A 458 22.30 -0.39 -4.32
CA ARG A 458 22.78 -0.34 -2.93
C ARG A 458 22.01 -1.31 -2.03
N TYR A 459 20.69 -1.37 -2.16
CA TYR A 459 19.87 -2.28 -1.37
C TYR A 459 20.04 -3.74 -1.81
N HIS A 460 20.18 -3.98 -3.12
CA HIS A 460 20.55 -5.29 -3.66
C HIS A 460 21.89 -5.77 -3.12
N ARG A 461 22.92 -4.91 -3.12
CA ARG A 461 24.24 -5.23 -2.58
C ARG A 461 24.22 -5.52 -1.08
N LEU A 462 23.43 -4.78 -0.29
CA LEU A 462 23.21 -5.10 1.13
C LEU A 462 22.65 -6.51 1.32
N LEU A 463 21.63 -6.88 0.52
CA LEU A 463 21.04 -8.23 0.57
C LEU A 463 22.05 -9.30 0.17
N ALA A 464 22.89 -9.05 -0.82
CA ALA A 464 23.93 -9.99 -1.25
C ALA A 464 24.99 -10.23 -0.16
N GLU A 465 25.45 -9.17 0.53
CA GLU A 465 26.35 -9.30 1.68
C GLU A 465 25.69 -10.01 2.86
N PHE A 466 24.42 -9.71 3.12
CA PHE A 466 23.65 -10.41 4.16
C PHE A 466 23.50 -11.90 3.82
N GLU A 467 23.21 -12.25 2.57
CA GLU A 467 23.15 -13.63 2.10
C GLU A 467 24.49 -14.35 2.26
N ALA A 468 25.60 -13.71 1.87
CA ALA A 468 26.94 -14.28 2.01
C ALA A 468 27.30 -14.58 3.47
N LEU A 469 26.86 -13.73 4.41
CA LEU A 469 27.08 -13.91 5.85
C LEU A 469 26.18 -14.98 6.48
N THR A 470 24.95 -15.10 5.99
CA THR A 470 23.88 -15.77 6.73
C THR A 470 23.28 -17.00 6.04
N GLY A 471 23.55 -17.16 4.75
CA GLY A 471 22.85 -18.10 3.87
C GLY A 471 21.41 -17.70 3.54
N CYS A 472 20.97 -16.49 3.89
CA CYS A 472 19.59 -16.02 3.70
C CYS A 472 19.55 -14.75 2.86
N ALA A 473 18.86 -14.79 1.72
CA ALA A 473 18.70 -13.64 0.83
C ALA A 473 17.50 -12.73 1.17
N VAL A 474 16.92 -12.90 2.35
CA VAL A 474 15.68 -12.23 2.79
C VAL A 474 15.92 -11.44 4.07
N ILE A 475 15.48 -10.18 4.07
CA ILE A 475 15.41 -9.34 5.27
C ILE A 475 13.99 -8.81 5.47
N VAL A 476 13.69 -8.38 6.69
CA VAL A 476 12.49 -7.62 7.01
C VAL A 476 12.60 -6.23 6.40
N ASN A 477 11.50 -5.74 5.82
CA ASN A 477 11.31 -4.35 5.42
C ASN A 477 9.94 -3.83 5.89
N THR A 478 9.96 -2.67 6.52
CA THR A 478 8.77 -1.91 6.88
C THR A 478 9.00 -0.42 6.67
N SER A 479 7.92 0.36 6.67
CA SER A 479 7.98 1.80 6.46
C SER A 479 8.89 2.48 7.49
N PHE A 480 9.68 3.49 7.11
CA PHE A 480 10.43 4.27 8.08
C PHE A 480 9.58 5.43 8.59
N ASN A 481 8.83 5.18 9.65
CA ASN A 481 7.97 6.12 10.35
C ASN A 481 7.52 5.55 11.71
N VAL A 482 6.78 6.36 12.48
CA VAL A 482 6.02 5.94 13.65
C VAL A 482 4.52 6.02 13.36
N ARG A 483 3.67 5.47 14.24
CA ARG A 483 2.20 5.52 14.08
C ARG A 483 1.75 6.99 14.00
N GLY A 484 0.98 7.34 12.98
CA GLY A 484 0.46 8.69 12.74
C GLY A 484 1.33 9.59 11.86
N GLU A 485 2.59 9.21 11.58
CA GLU A 485 3.49 10.00 10.73
C GLU A 485 3.64 9.40 9.31
N PRO A 486 3.81 10.22 8.27
CA PRO A 486 4.26 9.77 6.94
C PRO A 486 5.64 9.11 6.98
N ILE A 487 6.02 8.43 5.90
CA ILE A 487 7.39 7.93 5.71
C ILE A 487 8.37 9.13 5.75
N VAL A 488 9.48 8.98 6.48
CA VAL A 488 10.49 10.04 6.61
C VAL A 488 11.02 10.48 5.25
N CYS A 489 11.12 11.80 5.04
CA CYS A 489 11.54 12.37 3.77
C CYS A 489 12.99 12.87 3.85
N THR A 490 13.28 13.70 4.85
CA THR A 490 14.58 14.38 5.03
C THR A 490 15.49 13.66 6.04
N PRO A 491 16.81 13.95 6.05
CA PRO A 491 17.71 13.47 7.10
C PRO A 491 17.25 13.87 8.51
N GLU A 492 16.60 15.03 8.63
CA GLU A 492 16.03 15.49 9.89
C GLU A 492 14.85 14.63 10.35
N ASP A 493 13.93 14.30 9.44
CA ASP A 493 12.82 13.40 9.76
C ASP A 493 13.34 12.02 10.18
N ALA A 494 14.35 11.50 9.47
CA ALA A 494 14.95 10.21 9.78
C ALA A 494 15.65 10.19 11.15
N TYR A 495 16.45 11.23 11.46
CA TYR A 495 17.11 11.35 12.76
C TYR A 495 16.09 11.57 13.89
N ARG A 496 15.07 12.41 13.68
CA ARG A 496 13.99 12.63 14.65
C ARG A 496 13.25 11.33 14.95
N CYS A 497 12.85 10.58 13.92
CA CYS A 497 12.21 9.28 14.08
C CYS A 497 13.14 8.27 14.78
N PHE A 498 14.43 8.26 14.43
CA PHE A 498 15.43 7.44 15.08
C PHE A 498 15.56 7.76 16.57
N MET A 499 15.63 9.05 16.93
CA MET A 499 15.74 9.46 18.33
C MET A 499 14.48 9.17 19.15
N ARG A 500 13.29 9.27 18.54
CA ARG A 500 11.98 8.96 19.16
C ARG A 500 11.68 7.47 19.33
N THR A 501 12.44 6.59 18.69
CA THR A 501 12.21 5.13 18.71
C THR A 501 13.40 4.38 19.28
N GLU A 502 13.21 3.08 19.54
CA GLU A 502 14.26 2.20 20.07
C GLU A 502 14.95 1.41 18.92
N MET A 503 15.11 2.04 17.75
CA MET A 503 16.00 1.49 16.70
C MET A 503 17.45 1.50 17.18
N ASP A 504 18.21 0.45 16.84
CA ASP A 504 19.57 0.27 17.34
C ASP A 504 20.58 1.10 16.51
N TYR A 505 20.35 1.20 15.19
CA TYR A 505 21.16 1.99 14.26
C TYR A 505 20.32 2.81 13.30
N LEU A 506 20.85 3.96 12.87
CA LEU A 506 20.38 4.73 11.72
C LEU A 506 21.51 4.81 10.69
N VAL A 507 21.17 4.52 9.44
CA VAL A 507 22.08 4.57 8.31
C VAL A 507 21.55 5.60 7.30
N LEU A 508 22.32 6.68 7.12
CA LEU A 508 22.03 7.80 6.21
C LEU A 508 23.12 7.87 5.14
N GLU A 509 22.85 7.36 3.94
CA GLU A 509 23.90 7.10 2.94
C GLU A 509 25.07 6.32 3.58
N ASN A 510 26.30 6.85 3.58
CA ASN A 510 27.48 6.20 4.16
C ASN A 510 27.69 6.49 5.65
N HIS A 511 26.75 7.19 6.30
CA HIS A 511 26.85 7.56 7.71
C HIS A 511 26.11 6.53 8.56
N ILE A 512 26.85 5.87 9.46
CA ILE A 512 26.30 4.93 10.44
C ILE A 512 26.23 5.63 11.79
N VAL A 513 25.03 5.70 12.34
CA VAL A 513 24.69 6.35 13.60
C VAL A 513 24.25 5.27 14.59
N ALA A 514 25.03 5.04 15.65
CA ALA A 514 24.69 4.09 16.69
C ALA A 514 23.84 4.77 17.79
N LYS A 515 22.73 4.15 18.19
CA LYS A 515 21.81 4.71 19.19
C LYS A 515 22.49 4.95 20.53
N THR A 516 23.36 4.02 20.91
CA THR A 516 24.11 4.01 22.18
C THR A 516 25.15 5.13 22.29
N GLU A 517 25.56 5.72 21.18
CA GLU A 517 26.55 6.80 21.13
C GLU A 517 25.92 8.19 21.03
N GLN A 518 24.60 8.28 20.82
CA GLN A 518 23.95 9.58 20.67
C GLN A 518 23.90 10.34 21.99
N PRO A 519 24.00 11.68 21.95
CA PRO A 519 23.75 12.51 23.12
C PRO A 519 22.38 12.16 23.72
N ALA A 520 22.29 12.13 25.05
CA ALA A 520 21.03 11.91 25.75
C ALA A 520 20.07 13.06 25.41
N GLY A 521 19.12 12.80 24.50
CA GLY A 521 17.99 13.70 24.26
C GLY A 521 16.93 13.52 25.34
N GLU A 522 16.16 14.58 25.62
CA GLU A 522 14.95 14.44 26.41
C GLU A 522 14.02 13.42 25.72
N ARG A 523 13.65 12.35 26.43
CA ARG A 523 12.58 11.45 26.00
C ARG A 523 11.27 12.18 26.15
N ASP A 524 10.92 12.98 25.15
CA ASP A 524 9.59 13.54 25.03
C ASP A 524 8.68 12.47 24.40
N ASP A 525 7.68 12.02 25.15
CA ASP A 525 6.64 11.10 24.67
C ASP A 525 5.40 11.85 24.14
N SER A 526 5.40 13.20 24.18
CA SER A 526 4.27 14.04 23.77
C SER A 526 3.89 13.84 22.30
N TRP A 527 4.87 13.53 21.44
CA TRP A 527 4.66 13.27 20.00
C TRP A 527 3.69 12.11 19.74
N LYS A 528 3.55 11.16 20.67
CA LYS A 528 2.57 10.05 20.55
C LYS A 528 1.12 10.53 20.52
N LYS A 529 0.87 11.80 20.87
CA LYS A 529 -0.45 12.45 20.85
C LYS A 529 -0.58 13.55 19.79
N GLU A 530 0.48 13.80 19.02
CA GLU A 530 0.54 14.91 18.04
C GLU A 530 -0.38 14.65 16.85
N PHE A 531 -0.57 13.39 16.48
CA PHE A 531 -1.42 12.98 15.36
C PHE A 531 -2.61 12.14 15.84
N GLU A 532 -3.78 12.39 15.24
CA GLU A 532 -4.93 11.50 15.41
C GLU A 532 -4.61 10.11 14.87
N LEU A 533 -4.90 9.09 15.66
CA LEU A 533 -4.61 7.70 15.32
C LEU A 533 -5.58 7.20 14.24
N ASP A 534 -5.03 6.53 13.22
CA ASP A 534 -5.77 5.74 12.22
C ASP A 534 -6.46 4.51 12.84
#